data_AF-A0A950LL27-F1
#
_entry.id   AF-A0A950LL27-F1
#
_cell.length_a   1.000
_cell.length_b   1.000
_cell.length_c   1.000
_cell.angle_alpha   90.00
_cell.angle_beta   90.00
_cell.angle_gamma   90.00
#
_symmetry.space_group_name_H-M   'P 1'
#
loop_
_entity.id
_entity.type
_entity.pdbx_description
1 polymer ?
#
loop_
_entity_poly.entity_id
_entity_poly.type
_entity_poly.pdbx_seq_one_letter_code
_entity_poly.pdbx_strand_id
1 'polypeptide(L)' 'GLQNKLHLLARRIVVPHPRGGQNIDVSAPLPPHMRQSFNLLGFDTDRYDPIVEAPEE' A
#
# COMPACT_ATOMS: atom_id res chain seq x y z
N GLY A 1 8.30 11.19 16.45
CA GLY A 1 7.93 10.07 17.32
C GLY A 1 6.84 9.24 16.68
N LEU A 2 6.65 7.99 17.10
CA LEU A 2 5.61 7.10 16.56
C LEU A 2 4.26 7.45 17.20
N GLN A 3 3.24 7.78 16.40
CA GLN A 3 1.91 8.08 16.94
C GLN A 3 1.23 6.79 17.40
N ASN A 4 0.59 6.81 18.58
CA ASN A 4 -0.20 5.70 19.10
C ASN A 4 -1.56 5.60 18.37
N LYS A 5 -1.52 5.13 17.12
CA LYS A 5 -2.65 4.86 16.23
C LYS A 5 -2.39 3.52 15.54
N LEU A 6 -3.40 2.98 14.85
CA LEU A 6 -3.20 1.80 14.03
C LEU A 6 -2.34 2.13 12.79
N HIS A 7 -1.20 1.44 12.64
CA HIS A 7 -0.32 1.55 11.46
C HIS A 7 -0.53 0.36 10.54
N LEU A 8 -1.79 0.13 10.14
CA LEU A 8 -2.19 -0.91 9.22
C LEU A 8 -2.95 -0.25 8.06
N LEU A 9 -2.55 -0.56 6.83
CA LEU A 9 -3.16 -0.02 5.61
C LEU A 9 -3.25 -1.10 4.53
N ALA A 10 -4.45 -1.39 4.07
CA ALA A 10 -4.66 -2.10 2.81
C ALA A 10 -4.40 -1.13 1.65
N ARG A 11 -3.14 -1.01 1.20
CA ARG A 11 -2.70 0.04 0.27
C ARG A 11 -3.23 -0.14 -1.15
N ARG A 12 -3.41 -1.38 -1.62
CA ARG A 12 -3.83 -1.70 -2.98
C ARG A 12 -4.91 -2.77 -2.97
N ILE A 13 -5.89 -2.63 -3.86
CA ILE A 13 -6.92 -3.64 -4.10
C ILE A 13 -7.09 -3.84 -5.60
N VAL A 14 -7.17 -5.10 -6.03
CA VAL A 14 -7.44 -5.49 -7.42
C VAL A 14 -8.70 -6.35 -7.44
N VAL A 15 -9.71 -5.92 -8.20
CA VAL A 15 -10.98 -6.65 -8.34
C VAL A 15 -11.44 -6.68 -9.80
N PRO A 16 -12.14 -7.74 -10.23
CA PRO A 16 -12.70 -7.81 -11.58
C PRO A 16 -13.80 -6.75 -11.78
N HIS A 17 -13.84 -6.13 -12.96
CA HIS A 17 -14.88 -5.15 -13.26
C HIS A 17 -16.23 -5.85 -13.51
N PRO A 18 -17.34 -5.39 -12.87
CA PRO A 18 -18.62 -6.11 -12.86
C PRO A 18 -19.29 -6.24 -14.24
N ARG A 19 -18.86 -5.46 -15.24
CA ARG A 19 -19.33 -5.55 -16.64
C ARG A 19 -18.37 -6.29 -17.58
N GLY A 20 -17.41 -7.06 -17.06
CA GLY A 20 -16.47 -7.84 -17.87
C GLY A 20 -15.37 -7.01 -18.56
N GLY A 21 -15.03 -5.84 -17.99
CA GLY A 21 -13.96 -4.96 -18.48
C GLY A 21 -12.61 -5.25 -17.83
N GLN A 22 -11.64 -4.35 -18.01
CA GLN A 22 -10.35 -4.42 -17.31
C GLN A 22 -10.54 -4.44 -15.80
N ASN A 23 -9.66 -5.17 -15.09
CA ASN A 23 -9.66 -5.21 -13.63
C ASN A 23 -9.50 -3.79 -13.05
N ILE A 24 -10.24 -3.52 -11.97
CA ILE A 24 -10.12 -2.30 -11.20
C ILE A 24 -8.92 -2.49 -10.27
N ASP A 25 -7.86 -1.75 -10.52
CA ASP A 25 -6.65 -1.70 -9.70
C ASP A 25 -6.53 -0.30 -9.09
N VAL A 26 -6.67 -0.22 -7.77
CA VAL A 26 -6.68 1.06 -7.04
C VAL A 26 -5.68 1.00 -5.91
N SER A 27 -4.86 2.05 -5.81
CA SER A 27 -3.90 2.26 -4.73
C SER A 27 -4.19 3.54 -3.96
N ALA A 28 -4.16 3.47 -2.63
CA ALA A 28 -4.39 4.59 -1.73
C ALA A 28 -3.06 5.21 -1.24
N PRO A 29 -3.00 6.54 -1.02
CA PRO A 29 -1.83 7.18 -0.43
C PRO A 29 -1.72 6.89 1.07
N LEU A 30 -0.51 7.00 1.63
CA LEU A 30 -0.28 6.81 3.06
C LEU A 30 -0.99 7.88 3.91
N PRO A 31 -1.70 7.46 4.98
CA PRO A 31 -2.29 8.37 5.95
C PRO A 31 -1.24 9.27 6.64
N PRO A 32 -1.61 10.48 7.08
CA PRO A 32 -0.66 11.44 7.67
C PRO A 32 0.18 10.89 8.84
N HIS A 33 -0.39 10.07 9.72
CA HIS A 33 0.33 9.51 10.88
C HIS A 33 1.34 8.43 10.49
N MET A 34 1.07 7.68 9.42
CA MET A 34 2.01 6.70 8.88
C MET A 34 3.13 7.39 8.11
N ARG A 35 2.85 8.44 7.33
CA ARG A 35 3.90 9.23 6.64
C ARG A 35 4.92 9.79 7.62
N GLN A 36 4.47 10.34 8.75
CA GLN A 36 5.40 10.82 9.79
C GLN A 36 6.30 9.71 10.33
N SER A 37 5.74 8.52 10.50
CA SER A 37 6.46 7.36 11.03
C SER A 37 7.47 6.80 10.02
N PHE A 38 7.11 6.76 8.74
CA PHE A 38 8.00 6.37 7.65
C PHE A 38 9.17 7.35 7.49
N ASN A 39 8.89 8.66 7.52
CA ASN A 39 9.95 9.69 7.46
C ASN A 39 10.90 9.60 8.65
N LEU A 40 10.38 9.31 9.85
CA LEU A 40 11.19 9.14 11.06
C LEU A 40 12.13 7.93 10.97
N LEU A 41 11.66 6.83 10.36
CA LEU A 41 12.42 5.59 10.21
C LEU A 41 13.28 5.55 8.94
N GLY A 42 13.20 6.59 8.10
CA GLY A 42 13.93 6.66 6.83
C GLY A 42 13.42 5.67 5.77
N PHE A 43 12.15 5.26 5.85
CA PHE A 43 11.55 4.36 4.86
C PHE A 43 11.06 5.13 3.64
N ASP A 44 11.36 4.56 2.46
CA ASP A 44 10.88 5.06 1.18
C ASP A 44 9.53 4.42 0.83
N THR A 45 8.54 5.26 0.51
CA THR A 45 7.16 4.86 0.23
C THR A 45 6.93 4.42 -1.20
N ASP A 46 7.86 4.79 -2.09
CA ASP A 46 7.80 4.52 -3.52
C ASP A 46 8.73 3.36 -3.90
N ARG A 47 9.42 2.79 -2.91
CA ARG A 47 10.24 1.60 -3.08
C ARG A 47 9.39 0.45 -3.61
N TYR A 48 9.91 -0.18 -4.65
CA TYR A 48 9.37 -1.37 -5.30
C TYR A 48 9.02 -2.47 -4.28
N ASP A 49 7.82 -3.04 -4.40
CA ASP A 49 7.37 -4.18 -3.60
C ASP A 49 7.76 -5.49 -4.31
N PRO A 50 8.77 -6.24 -3.82
CA PRO A 50 9.26 -7.45 -4.47
C PRO A 50 8.24 -8.60 -4.48
N ILE A 51 7.14 -8.49 -3.72
CA ILE A 51 6.08 -9.49 -3.71
C ILE A 51 5.30 -9.48 -5.03
N VAL A 52 5.32 -8.38 -5.79
CA VAL A 52 4.62 -8.27 -7.09
C VAL A 52 5.15 -9.31 -8.10
N GLU A 53 6.43 -9.65 -8.03
CA GLU A 53 7.08 -10.65 -8.88
C GLU A 53 7.32 -11.99 -8.17
N ALA A 54 6.88 -12.11 -6.91
CA ALA A 54 7.09 -13.35 -6.17
C ALA A 54 6.30 -14.50 -6.83
N PRO A 55 6.92 -15.69 -6.99
CA PRO A 55 6.17 -16.89 -7.37
C PRO A 55 5.07 -17.16 -6.34
N GLU A 56 3.91 -17.61 -6.77
CA GLU A 56 2.80 -17.95 -5.86
C GLU A 56 2.97 -19.31 -5.14
N GLU A 57 4.17 -19.91 -5.22
CA GLU A 57 4.52 -21.20 -4.58
C GLU A 57 5.02 -21.05 -3.14
#